data_AF-A0A955RAC1-F1
#
_entry.id   AF-A0A955RAC1-F1
#
_cell.length_a   1.000
_cell.length_b   1.000
_cell.length_c   1.000
_cell.angle_alpha   90.00
_cell.angle_beta   90.00
_cell.angle_gamma   90.00
#
_symmetry.space_group_name_H-M   'P 1'
#
loop_
_entity.id
_entity.type
_entity.pdbx_description
1 polymer ?
#
loop_
_entity_poly.entity_id
_entity_poly.type
_entity_poly.pdbx_seq_one_letter_code
_entity_poly.pdbx_strand_id
1 'polypeptide(L)'
;MEMSLVDAAAPSRELLRNLRVMRTDREVLPESIAWQTFIELRRRQEPDATRLFLQAVRSLHSRRCIAGVELPTTDPLPDEHRLAEDAFLGDLWKAYKKCIRNHRTGPAMQLIRDMEQHLA
;
A
#
# COMPACT_ATOMS: atom_id res chain seq x y z
N MET A 1 -4.78 -13.64 15.06
CA MET A 1 -3.35 -13.32 14.86
C MET A 1 -3.29 -12.22 13.83
N GLU A 2 -2.90 -11.00 14.21
CA GLU A 2 -2.51 -9.98 13.23
C GLU A 2 -1.26 -10.48 12.52
N MET A 3 -1.35 -10.69 11.21
CA MET A 3 -0.20 -11.08 10.39
C MET A 3 0.50 -9.80 9.92
N SER A 4 1.57 -9.42 10.62
CA SER A 4 2.47 -8.35 10.17
C SER A 4 3.31 -8.84 8.99
N LEU A 5 3.26 -8.12 7.88
CA LEU A 5 4.06 -8.38 6.67
C LEU A 5 5.43 -7.70 6.70
N VAL A 6 5.60 -6.77 7.65
CA VAL A 6 6.81 -5.97 7.83
C VAL A 6 7.39 -6.21 9.21
N ASP A 7 8.72 -6.22 9.29
CA ASP A 7 9.41 -6.26 10.57
C ASP A 7 9.47 -4.86 11.17
N ALA A 8 8.72 -4.64 12.24
CA ALA A 8 8.69 -3.38 12.96
C ALA A 8 10.01 -3.09 13.72
N ALA A 9 10.90 -4.08 13.89
CA ALA A 9 12.24 -3.87 14.43
C ALA A 9 13.25 -3.46 13.33
N ALA A 10 12.90 -3.59 12.05
CA ALA A 10 13.81 -3.23 10.96
C ALA A 10 14.13 -1.73 10.96
N PRO A 11 15.37 -1.32 10.61
CA PRO A 11 15.73 0.09 10.50
C PRO A 11 14.89 0.83 9.45
N SER A 12 14.60 2.12 9.67
CA SER A 12 13.79 2.91 8.72
C SER A 12 14.37 2.92 7.31
N ARG A 13 15.70 2.91 7.16
CA ARG A 13 16.37 2.82 5.86
C ARG A 13 15.95 1.58 5.06
N GLU A 14 15.74 0.46 5.73
CA GLU A 14 15.30 -0.79 5.09
C GLU A 14 13.82 -0.70 4.68
N LEU A 15 12.98 -0.15 5.55
CA LEU A 15 11.57 0.11 5.26
C LEU A 15 11.40 1.08 4.06
N LEU A 16 12.19 2.16 4.02
CA LEU A 16 12.22 3.09 2.87
C LEU A 16 12.67 2.37 1.58
N ARG A 17 13.62 1.43 1.69
CA ARG A 17 14.04 0.60 0.54
C ARG A 17 12.92 -0.30 0.04
N ASN A 18 12.10 -0.85 0.95
CA ASN A 18 10.93 -1.64 0.55
C ASN A 18 10.02 -0.83 -0.37
N LEU A 19 9.67 0.41 0.00
CA LEU A 19 8.83 1.29 -0.83
C LEU A 19 9.45 1.63 -2.19
N ARG A 20 10.78 1.69 -2.30
CA ARG A 20 11.48 2.02 -3.55
C ARG A 20 11.53 0.86 -4.55
N VAL A 21 11.72 -0.36 -4.08
CA VAL A 21 11.98 -1.53 -4.95
C VAL A 21 10.75 -2.42 -5.09
N MET A 22 9.84 -2.41 -4.13
CA MET A 22 8.58 -3.18 -4.10
C MET A 22 8.69 -4.59 -4.65
N ARG A 23 9.01 -5.53 -3.75
CA ARG A 23 9.05 -6.94 -4.08
C ARG A 23 7.63 -7.48 -4.31
N THR A 24 7.47 -8.29 -5.35
CA THR A 24 6.19 -8.91 -5.74
C THR A 24 6.29 -10.43 -5.77
N ASP A 25 7.29 -11.00 -5.11
CA ASP A 25 7.61 -12.43 -5.03
C ASP A 25 6.88 -13.16 -3.90
N ARG A 26 6.04 -12.45 -3.14
CA ARG A 26 5.26 -13.02 -2.03
C ARG A 26 3.83 -13.32 -2.47
N GLU A 27 3.23 -14.36 -1.89
CA GLU A 27 1.82 -14.75 -2.10
C GLU A 27 0.80 -13.78 -1.43
N VAL A 28 1.19 -12.52 -1.24
CA VAL A 28 0.35 -11.47 -0.62
C VAL A 28 0.26 -10.28 -1.56
N LEU A 29 -0.72 -9.40 -1.33
CA LEU A 29 -0.79 -8.15 -2.06
C LEU A 29 0.48 -7.31 -1.80
N PRO A 30 1.24 -6.91 -2.84
CA PRO A 30 2.36 -6.01 -2.65
C PRO A 30 1.92 -4.64 -2.10
N GLU A 31 0.66 -4.25 -2.36
CA GLU A 31 0.01 -3.08 -1.76
C GLU A 31 -0.07 -3.18 -0.24
N SER A 32 -0.39 -4.35 0.32
CA SER A 32 -0.43 -4.56 1.77
C SER A 32 0.96 -4.40 2.40
N ILE A 33 2.01 -4.84 1.70
CA ILE A 33 3.40 -4.59 2.14
C ILE A 33 3.69 -3.09 2.12
N ALA A 34 3.32 -2.39 1.05
CA ALA A 34 3.50 -0.94 0.94
C ALA A 34 2.77 -0.18 2.06
N TRP A 35 1.54 -0.59 2.35
CA TRP A 35 0.70 0.01 3.39
C TRP A 35 1.29 -0.18 4.79
N GLN A 36 1.61 -1.40 5.19
CA GLN A 36 2.16 -1.63 6.52
C GLN A 36 3.54 -0.97 6.68
N THR A 37 4.35 -0.94 5.61
CA THR A 37 5.61 -0.20 5.60
C THR A 37 5.38 1.30 5.81
N PHE A 38 4.38 1.87 5.12
CA PHE A 38 3.99 3.28 5.26
C PHE A 38 3.49 3.62 6.66
N ILE A 39 2.60 2.80 7.24
CA ILE A 39 2.09 2.99 8.60
C ILE A 39 3.25 2.99 9.61
N GLU A 40 4.17 2.03 9.50
CA GLU A 40 5.31 1.96 10.41
C GLU A 40 6.26 3.16 10.25
N LEU A 41 6.54 3.60 9.01
CA LEU A 41 7.33 4.79 8.75
C LEU A 41 6.65 6.09 9.24
N ARG A 42 5.32 6.20 9.11
CA ARG A 42 4.53 7.32 9.64
C ARG A 42 4.59 7.38 11.16
N ARG A 43 4.47 6.24 11.84
CA ARG A 43 4.62 6.13 13.30
C ARG A 43 5.99 6.63 13.77
N ARG A 44 7.02 6.42 12.95
CA ARG A 44 8.39 6.90 13.17
C ARG A 44 8.63 8.34 12.71
N GLN A 45 7.61 9.02 12.19
CA GLN A 45 7.68 10.39 11.68
C GLN A 45 8.71 10.56 10.54
N GLU A 46 8.88 9.53 9.72
CA GLU A 46 9.81 9.57 8.58
C GLU A 46 9.29 10.49 7.47
N PRO A 47 10.02 11.56 7.10
CA PRO A 47 9.50 12.63 6.25
C PRO A 47 9.21 12.15 4.81
N ASP A 48 9.94 11.14 4.34
CA ASP A 48 9.79 10.59 2.99
C ASP A 48 8.67 9.55 2.86
N ALA A 49 8.03 9.15 3.97
CA ALA A 49 7.10 8.02 4.01
C ALA A 49 5.94 8.19 3.01
N THR A 50 5.25 9.34 3.07
CA THR A 50 4.11 9.66 2.20
C THR A 50 4.49 9.62 0.74
N ARG A 51 5.56 10.34 0.36
CA ARG A 51 6.01 10.45 -1.03
C ARG A 51 6.37 9.08 -1.61
N LEU A 52 7.12 8.27 -0.86
CA LEU A 52 7.54 6.94 -1.32
C LEU A 52 6.37 5.96 -1.36
N PHE A 53 5.44 6.04 -0.42
CA PHE A 53 4.23 5.22 -0.43
C PHE A 53 3.38 5.48 -1.67
N LEU A 54 3.08 6.75 -1.96
CA LEU A 54 2.30 7.14 -3.13
C LEU A 54 3.00 6.72 -4.43
N GLN A 55 4.33 6.85 -4.50
CA GLN A 55 5.13 6.39 -5.64
C GLN A 55 5.03 4.86 -5.83
N ALA A 56 5.15 4.09 -4.74
CA ALA A 56 5.03 2.63 -4.74
C ALA A 56 3.64 2.20 -5.24
N VAL A 57 2.58 2.76 -4.66
CA VAL A 57 1.19 2.42 -5.01
C VAL A 57 0.87 2.79 -6.46
N ARG A 58 1.36 3.94 -6.96
CA ARG A 58 1.21 4.31 -8.38
C ARG A 58 1.94 3.36 -9.32
N SER A 59 3.15 2.95 -8.95
CA SER A 59 3.93 1.99 -9.74
C SER A 59 3.21 0.62 -9.81
N LEU A 60 2.73 0.11 -8.68
CA LEU A 60 1.94 -1.11 -8.63
C LEU A 60 0.64 -0.98 -9.44
N HIS A 61 -0.07 0.13 -9.30
CA HIS A 61 -1.27 0.40 -10.07
C HIS A 61 -1.02 0.42 -11.58
N SER A 62 0.03 1.11 -12.03
CA SER A 62 0.42 1.13 -13.44
C SER A 62 0.71 -0.28 -13.97
N ARG A 63 1.42 -1.11 -13.20
CA ARG A 63 1.66 -2.53 -13.55
C ARG A 63 0.36 -3.32 -13.67
N ARG A 64 -0.63 -3.08 -12.80
CA ARG A 64 -1.95 -3.74 -12.87
C ARG A 64 -2.77 -3.35 -14.11
N CYS A 65 -2.49 -2.21 -14.72
CA CYS A 65 -3.13 -1.78 -15.96
C CYS A 65 -2.51 -2.43 -17.21
N ILE A 66 -1.31 -3.00 -17.10
CA ILE A 66 -0.62 -3.65 -18.21
C ILE A 66 -1.04 -5.12 -18.28
N ALA A 67 -1.60 -5.53 -19.41
CA ALA A 67 -1.95 -6.92 -19.66
C ALA A 67 -0.69 -7.81 -19.61
N GLY A 68 -0.78 -8.96 -18.93
CA GLY A 68 0.32 -9.93 -18.82
C GLY A 68 1.24 -9.77 -17.60
N VAL A 69 1.05 -8.73 -16.77
CA VAL A 69 1.73 -8.62 -15.48
C VAL A 69 0.92 -9.36 -14.41
N GLU A 70 1.40 -10.52 -13.97
CA GLU A 70 0.77 -11.28 -12.89
C GLU A 70 1.15 -10.68 -11.53
N LEU A 71 0.25 -9.84 -11.00
CA LEU A 71 0.30 -9.40 -9.61
C LEU A 71 -0.81 -10.10 -8.82
N PRO A 72 -0.54 -10.57 -7.59
CA PRO A 72 -1.57 -11.11 -6.72
C PRO A 72 -2.74 -10.15 -6.58
N THR A 73 -3.97 -10.67 -6.61
CA THR A 73 -5.22 -9.92 -6.37
C THR A 73 -5.99 -10.43 -5.18
N THR A 74 -5.65 -11.59 -4.64
CA THR A 74 -6.22 -12.12 -3.40
C THR A 74 -5.71 -11.31 -2.22
N ASP A 75 -6.64 -10.84 -1.37
CA ASP A 75 -6.34 -10.06 -0.17
C ASP A 75 -6.49 -10.93 1.09
N PRO A 76 -5.38 -11.41 1.66
CA PRO A 76 -5.42 -12.17 2.91
C PRO A 76 -5.65 -11.28 4.14
N LEU A 77 -5.64 -9.94 4.00
CA LEU A 77 -5.63 -8.97 5.11
C LEU A 77 -6.75 -7.92 4.97
N PRO A 78 -8.03 -8.32 4.96
CA PRO A 78 -9.14 -7.41 4.70
C PRO A 78 -9.27 -6.26 5.71
N ASP A 79 -8.80 -6.47 6.95
CA ASP A 79 -8.93 -5.52 8.05
C ASP A 79 -7.73 -4.58 8.27
N GLU A 80 -6.68 -4.64 7.45
CA GLU A 80 -5.46 -3.82 7.65
C GLU A 80 -5.69 -2.29 7.51
N HIS A 81 -6.83 -1.89 6.97
CA HIS A 81 -7.25 -0.49 6.96
C HIS A 81 -7.35 0.12 8.36
N ARG A 82 -7.62 -0.71 9.38
CA ARG A 82 -7.68 -0.31 10.79
C ARG A 82 -6.33 0.06 11.39
N LEU A 83 -5.23 -0.20 10.67
CA LEU A 83 -3.89 0.21 11.09
C LEU A 83 -3.66 1.72 10.93
N ALA A 84 -4.46 2.40 10.11
CA ALA A 84 -4.41 3.85 10.03
C ALA A 84 -5.07 4.48 11.27
N GLU A 85 -4.38 5.44 11.88
CA GLU A 85 -4.95 6.30 12.92
C GLU A 85 -6.05 7.20 12.35
N ASP A 86 -5.92 7.57 11.08
CA ASP A 86 -6.91 8.35 10.34
C ASP A 86 -7.95 7.43 9.70
N ALA A 87 -9.19 7.50 10.21
CA ALA A 87 -10.29 6.68 9.73
C ALA A 87 -10.61 6.92 8.24
N PHE A 88 -10.53 8.17 7.77
CA PHE A 88 -10.83 8.50 6.38
C PHE A 88 -9.77 7.89 5.45
N LEU A 89 -8.49 8.01 5.80
CA LEU A 89 -7.41 7.35 5.07
C LEU A 89 -7.56 5.83 5.06
N GLY A 90 -7.95 5.24 6.19
CA GLY A 90 -8.26 3.82 6.29
C GLY A 90 -9.38 3.39 5.32
N ASP A 91 -10.46 4.16 5.24
CA ASP A 91 -11.57 3.88 4.33
C ASP A 91 -11.17 4.02 2.85
N LEU A 92 -10.37 5.02 2.50
CA LEU A 92 -9.79 5.15 1.15
C LEU A 92 -8.94 3.93 0.80
N TRP A 93 -8.08 3.47 1.72
CA TRP A 93 -7.27 2.26 1.53
C TRP A 93 -8.12 1.01 1.31
N LYS A 94 -9.14 0.81 2.16
CA LYS A 94 -10.07 -0.31 2.06
C LYS A 94 -10.79 -0.33 0.70
N ALA A 95 -11.28 0.83 0.26
CA ALA A 95 -11.92 0.99 -1.05
C ALA A 95 -10.94 0.69 -2.19
N TYR A 96 -9.69 1.12 -2.06
CA TYR A 96 -8.65 0.90 -3.06
C TYR A 96 -8.34 -0.59 -3.24
N LYS A 97 -8.14 -1.32 -2.14
CA LYS A 97 -7.94 -2.79 -2.19
C LYS A 97 -9.14 -3.51 -2.77
N LYS A 98 -10.37 -3.09 -2.43
CA LYS A 98 -11.59 -3.63 -3.05
C LYS A 98 -11.59 -3.43 -4.57
N CYS A 99 -11.08 -2.30 -5.07
CA CYS A 99 -10.96 -2.09 -6.51
C CYS A 99 -9.93 -3.02 -7.15
N ILE A 100 -8.77 -3.22 -6.53
CA ILE A 100 -7.74 -4.15 -7.01
C ILE A 100 -8.29 -5.58 -7.12
N ARG A 101 -8.93 -6.07 -6.05
CA ARG A 101 -9.50 -7.43 -5.99
C ARG A 101 -10.54 -7.70 -7.08
N ASN A 102 -11.24 -6.65 -7.51
CA ASN A 102 -12.28 -6.73 -8.53
C ASN A 102 -11.80 -6.24 -9.90
N HIS A 103 -10.50 -6.05 -10.10
CA HIS A 103 -9.89 -5.58 -11.35
C HIS A 103 -10.46 -4.24 -11.86
N ARG A 104 -10.92 -3.37 -10.95
CA ARG A 104 -11.48 -2.03 -11.27
C ARG A 104 -10.40 -0.97 -11.22
N THR A 105 -9.56 -0.90 -12.26
CA THR A 105 -8.39 0.00 -12.29
C THR A 105 -8.76 1.49 -12.36
N GLY A 106 -9.79 1.87 -13.11
CA GLY A 106 -10.24 3.28 -13.19
C GLY A 106 -10.58 3.89 -11.82
N PRO A 107 -11.53 3.32 -11.06
CA PRO A 107 -11.84 3.77 -9.69
C PRO A 107 -10.64 3.69 -8.74
N ALA A 108 -9.77 2.69 -8.89
CA ALA A 108 -8.56 2.57 -8.07
C ALA A 108 -7.62 3.79 -8.25
N MET A 109 -7.48 4.31 -9.47
CA MET A 109 -6.67 5.50 -9.72
C MET A 109 -7.22 6.75 -9.04
N GLN A 110 -8.55 6.90 -9.01
CA GLN A 110 -9.17 8.04 -8.31
C GLN A 110 -8.86 7.99 -6.81
N LEU A 111 -9.00 6.82 -6.18
CA LEU A 111 -8.68 6.65 -4.76
C LEU A 111 -7.20 6.94 -4.43
N ILE A 112 -6.27 6.65 -5.35
CA ILE A 112 -4.86 7.04 -5.19
C ILE A 112 -4.71 8.58 -5.16
N ARG A 113 -5.47 9.29 -5.99
CA ARG A 113 -5.46 10.77 -6.00
C ARG A 113 -6.09 11.33 -4.73
N ASP A 114 -7.19 10.73 -4.27
CA ASP A 114 -7.85 11.16 -3.03
C ASP A 114 -6.92 10.94 -1.82
N MET A 115 -6.20 9.81 -1.77
CA MET A 115 -5.16 9.58 -0.76
C MET A 115 -4.02 10.60 -0.86
N GLU A 116 -3.55 10.92 -2.06
CA GLU A 116 -2.51 11.95 -2.26
C GLU A 116 -2.96 13.32 -1.77
N GLN A 117 -4.19 13.73 -2.08
CA GLN A 117 -4.75 15.02 -1.63
C GLN A 117 -4.87 15.09 -0.11
N HIS A 118 -5.26 13.98 0.52
CA HIS A 118 -5.42 13.92 1.97
C HIS A 118 -4.08 13.86 2.73
N LEU A 119 -3.05 13.30 2.11
CA LEU A 119 -1.72 13.13 2.71
C LEU A 119 -0.75 14.29 2.44
N ALA A 120 -1.13 15.24 1.57
CA ALA A 120 -0.37 16.45 1.24
C ALA A 120 -0.52 17.53 2.33
#